data_AF-A0A6L5F2P5-F1
#
_entry.id   AF-A0A6L5F2P5-F1
#
_cell.length_a   1.000
_cell.length_b   1.000
_cell.length_c   1.000
_cell.angle_alpha   90.00
_cell.angle_beta   90.00
_cell.angle_gamma   90.00
#
_symmetry.space_group_name_H-M   'P 1'
#
loop_
_entity.id
_entity.type
_entity.pdbx_description
1 polymer ?
#
loop_
_entity_poly.entity_id
_entity_poly.type
_entity_poly.pdbx_seq_one_letter_code
_entity_poly.pdbx_strand_id
1 'polypeptide(L)' 'MRSGPSTGAGVVGELARRQTVTASATVRDGFRKLGDRGWVSAEYLRRVPGSSC' A
#
# COMPACT_ATOMS: atom_id res chain seq x y z
N MET A 1 6.31 -2.60 3.47
CA MET A 1 5.51 -1.46 3.96
C MET A 1 6.45 -0.35 4.41
N ARG A 2 6.16 0.90 4.05
CA ARG A 2 7.04 2.05 4.26
C ARG A 2 6.39 3.12 5.14
N SER A 3 7.18 3.87 5.89
CA SER A 3 6.70 4.97 6.74
C SER A 3 6.10 6.13 5.94
N GLY A 4 6.57 6.34 4.72
CA GLY A 4 6.14 7.43 3.83
C GLY A 4 5.95 6.99 2.39
N PRO A 5 5.31 7.83 1.56
CA PRO A 5 5.07 7.58 0.13
C PRO A 5 6.34 7.79 -0.71
N SER A 6 7.45 7.13 -0.35
CA SER A 6 8.69 7.22 -1.13
C SER A 6 9.51 5.93 -1.06
N THR A 7 10.35 5.70 -2.07
CA THR A 7 11.28 4.57 -2.12
C THR A 7 12.42 4.70 -1.10
N GLY A 8 12.74 5.93 -0.68
CA GLY A 8 13.71 6.24 0.39
C GLY A 8 13.14 6.17 1.79
N ALA A 9 11.82 6.06 1.95
CA ALA A 9 11.20 5.95 3.28
C ALA A 9 11.56 4.60 3.93
N GLY A 10 11.86 4.67 5.23
CA GLY A 10 12.15 3.51 6.06
C GLY A 10 11.05 2.45 5.98
N VAL A 11 11.45 1.18 5.93
CA VAL A 11 10.51 0.05 5.94
C VAL A 11 9.99 -0.10 7.36
N VAL A 12 8.68 0.11 7.55
CA VAL A 12 8.01 -0.02 8.87
C VAL A 12 7.33 -1.37 9.06
N GLY A 13 7.38 -2.22 8.03
CA GLY A 13 6.85 -3.56 8.10
C GLY A 13 6.90 -4.25 6.75
N GLU A 14 6.47 -5.49 6.72
CA GLU A 14 6.42 -6.31 5.51
C GLU A 14 5.01 -6.81 5.28
N LEU A 15 4.71 -7.10 4.01
CA LEU A 15 3.41 -7.64 3.61
C LEU A 15 3.65 -8.97 2.92
N ALA A 16 2.93 -10.00 3.33
CA ALA A 16 3.05 -11.31 2.71
C ALA A 16 2.37 -11.30 1.33
N ARG A 17 2.91 -12.09 0.38
CA ARG A 17 2.26 -12.29 -0.93
C ARG A 17 0.87 -12.86 -0.71
N ARG A 18 -0.11 -12.32 -1.46
CA ARG A 18 -1.55 -12.68 -1.41
C ARG A 18 -2.29 -12.23 -0.14
N GLN A 19 -1.65 -11.47 0.74
CA GLN A 19 -2.36 -10.87 1.85
C GLN A 19 -3.28 -9.76 1.35
N THR A 20 -4.59 -9.91 1.59
CA THR A 20 -5.56 -8.84 1.32
C THR A 20 -5.43 -7.77 2.38
N VAL A 21 -5.29 -6.52 1.94
CA VAL A 21 -5.15 -5.36 2.82
C VAL A 21 -6.06 -4.24 2.37
N THR A 22 -6.68 -3.59 3.34
CA THR A 22 -7.43 -2.38 3.09
C THR A 22 -6.46 -1.24 2.88
N ALA A 23 -6.32 -0.83 1.63
CA ALA A 23 -5.59 0.36 1.24
C ALA A 23 -6.58 1.49 0.95
N SER A 24 -6.16 2.73 1.23
CA SER A 24 -6.89 3.91 0.83
C SER A 24 -6.98 3.95 -0.70
N ALA A 25 -8.12 4.42 -1.22
CA ALA A 25 -8.31 4.65 -2.64
C ALA A 25 -7.35 5.72 -3.18
N THR A 26 -6.87 6.62 -2.31
CA THR A 26 -5.94 7.69 -2.65
C THR A 26 -4.52 7.15 -2.84
N VAL A 27 -3.97 7.39 -4.02
CA VAL A 27 -2.56 7.18 -4.34
C VAL A 27 -1.81 8.50 -4.16
N ARG A 28 -0.68 8.50 -3.45
CA ARG A 28 0.27 9.62 -3.40
C ARG A 28 1.64 9.13 -3.84
N ASP A 29 2.23 9.81 -4.81
CA ASP A 29 3.56 9.48 -5.36
C ASP A 29 3.72 8.02 -5.81
N GLY A 30 2.63 7.41 -6.30
CA GLY A 30 2.61 5.99 -6.68
C GLY A 30 2.45 5.01 -5.51
N PHE A 31 2.27 5.49 -4.27
CA PHE A 31 2.02 4.68 -3.09
C PHE A 31 0.58 4.82 -2.59
N ARG A 32 0.00 3.72 -2.13
CA ARG A 32 -1.25 3.72 -1.37
C ARG A 32 -0.99 3.61 0.12
N LYS A 33 -1.77 4.37 0.89
CA LYS A 33 -1.75 4.30 2.35
C LYS A 33 -2.57 3.11 2.84
N LEU A 34 -1.99 2.21 3.61
CA LEU A 34 -2.71 1.16 4.35
C LEU A 34 -3.13 1.70 5.73
N GLY A 35 -4.14 2.58 5.74
CA GLY A 35 -4.63 3.17 6.99
C GLY A 35 -3.50 3.83 7.80
N ASP A 36 -3.33 3.42 9.06
CA ASP A 36 -2.27 3.91 9.95
C ASP A 36 -1.02 3.04 9.99
N ARG A 37 -1.02 1.94 9.23
CA ARG A 37 0.11 1.01 9.21
C ARG A 37 1.26 1.54 8.34
N GLY A 38 0.99 2.43 7.37
CA GLY A 38 2.00 2.99 6.47
C GLY A 38 1.62 2.95 4.98
N TRP A 39 2.63 2.89 4.10
CA TRP A 39 2.50 3.04 2.65
C TRP A 39 3.03 1.81 1.89
N VAL A 40 2.42 1.49 0.76
CA VAL A 40 2.85 0.42 -0.16
C VAL A 40 2.73 0.91 -1.58
N SER A 41 3.70 0.58 -2.45
CA SER A 41 3.64 0.98 -3.85
C SER A 41 2.44 0.34 -4.53
N ALA A 42 1.67 1.16 -5.24
CA ALA A 42 0.48 0.76 -5.96
C ALA A 42 0.80 -0.23 -7.08
N GLU A 43 2.03 -0.24 -7.59
CA GLU A 43 2.50 -1.18 -8.62
C GLU A 43 2.50 -2.64 -8.14
N TYR A 44 2.71 -2.86 -6.84
CA TYR A 44 2.66 -4.19 -6.24
C TYR A 44 1.26 -4.57 -5.76
N LEU A 45 0.32 -3.61 -5.74
CA LEU A 45 -1.04 -3.83 -5.28
C LEU A 45 -1.94 -4.17 -6.46
N ARG A 46 -2.44 -5.40 -6.47
CA ARG A 46 -3.48 -5.79 -7.42
C ARG A 46 -4.85 -5.45 -6.84
N ARG A 47 -5.69 -4.75 -7.60
CA ARG A 47 -7.11 -4.59 -7.24
C ARG A 47 -7.73 -5.97 -7.12
N VAL A 48 -8.45 -6.21 -6.02
CA VAL A 48 -9.24 -7.43 -5.86
C VAL A 48 -10.47 -7.28 -6.76
N PRO A 49 -10.70 -8.19 -7.73
CA PRO A 49 -11.87 -8.11 -8.59
C PRO A 49 -13.14 -8.19 -7.74
N GLY A 50 -14.00 -7.16 -7.84
CA GLY A 50 -15.21 -7.01 -7.01
C GLY A 50 -15.13 -5.95 -5.92
N SER A 51 -13.98 -5.32 -5.66
CA SER A 51 -13.89 -4.14 -4.80
C SER A 51 -13.95 -2.86 -5.63
N SER A 52 -14.96 -2.01 -5.39
CA SER A 52 -15.18 -0.73 -6.07
C SER A 52 -14.30 0.42 -5.56
N CYS A 53 -13.27 0.13 -4.76
CA CYS A 53 -12.27 1.11 -4.30
C CYS A 53 -11.02 1.06 -5.20
#